data_AF-A0A1X0RJZ3-F1
#
_entry.id   AF-A0A1X0RJZ3-F1
#
_cell.length_a   1.000
_cell.length_b   1.000
_cell.length_c   1.000
_cell.angle_alpha   90.00
_cell.angle_beta   90.00
_cell.angle_gamma   90.00
#
_symmetry.space_group_name_H-M   'P 1'
#
loop_
_entity.id
_entity.type
_entity.pdbx_description
1 polymer ?
#
loop_
_entity_poly.entity_id
_entity_poly.type
_entity_poly.pdbx_seq_one_letter_code
_entity_poly.pdbx_strand_id
1 'polypeptide(L)'
;KRGARGGLNWYKQTHNNYVQCKGLDPIIRKPAMMVMAEKDAALPPSMASRVPEFIPGIEMHLVSDSGHWILWEKPEECNRLLKSFLSRVDPVNKL
;
A
#
# COMPACT_ATOMS: atom_id res chain seq x y z
N LYS A 1 14.68 5.18 25.63
CA LYS A 1 14.93 5.41 24.18
C LYS A 1 14.87 4.08 23.45
N ARG A 2 14.09 3.94 22.37
CA ARG A 2 14.10 2.75 21.50
C ARG A 2 14.98 3.09 20.30
N GLY A 3 16.12 2.41 20.15
CA GLY A 3 17.04 2.61 19.01
C GLY A 3 16.55 1.91 17.74
N ALA A 4 17.39 1.88 16.69
CA ALA A 4 17.02 1.34 15.38
C ALA A 4 16.81 -0.20 15.34
N ARG A 5 17.15 -0.93 16.41
CA ARG A 5 17.02 -2.41 16.47
C ARG A 5 15.62 -2.89 16.09
N GLY A 6 14.57 -2.23 16.59
CA GLY A 6 13.18 -2.62 16.29
C GLY A 6 12.85 -2.49 14.80
N GLY A 7 13.10 -1.31 14.22
CA GLY A 7 12.86 -1.05 12.80
C GLY A 7 13.68 -1.96 11.88
N LEU A 8 14.98 -2.11 12.16
CA LEU A 8 15.87 -2.93 11.34
C LEU A 8 15.58 -4.43 11.41
N ASN A 9 14.92 -4.92 12.46
CA ASN A 9 14.56 -6.32 12.55
C ASN A 9 13.50 -6.75 11.51
N TRP A 10 12.69 -5.82 10.98
CA TRP A 10 11.75 -6.14 9.89
C TRP A 10 12.46 -6.65 8.63
N TYR A 11 13.61 -6.06 8.29
CA TYR A 11 14.40 -6.46 7.12
C TYR A 11 15.11 -7.81 7.28
N LYS A 12 15.19 -8.33 8.51
CA LYS A 12 15.81 -9.63 8.78
C LYS A 12 14.83 -10.79 8.62
N GLN A 13 13.54 -10.50 8.42
CA GLN A 13 12.48 -11.51 8.37
C GLN A 13 12.04 -11.93 6.97
N THR A 14 12.71 -11.50 5.90
CA THR A 14 12.33 -11.83 4.52
C THR A 14 12.09 -13.33 4.29
N HIS A 15 13.00 -14.19 4.75
CA HIS A 15 12.84 -15.65 4.63
C HIS A 15 11.64 -16.17 5.44
N ASN A 16 11.49 -15.72 6.67
CA ASN A 16 10.42 -16.15 7.56
C ASN A 16 9.04 -15.71 7.02
N ASN A 17 8.94 -14.48 6.52
CA ASN A 17 7.74 -13.96 5.87
C ASN A 17 7.37 -14.81 4.65
N TYR A 18 8.35 -15.18 3.81
CA TYR A 18 8.11 -16.08 2.68
C TYR A 18 7.61 -17.46 3.14
N VAL A 19 8.26 -18.10 4.11
CA VAL A 19 7.85 -19.42 4.62
C VAL A 19 6.43 -19.39 5.20
N GLN A 20 6.06 -18.30 5.87
CA GLN A 20 4.71 -18.11 6.42
C GLN A 20 3.66 -17.87 5.33
N CYS A 21 4.00 -17.14 4.27
CA CYS A 21 3.01 -16.72 3.27
C CYS A 21 2.92 -17.63 2.04
N LYS A 22 3.90 -18.49 1.76
CA LYS A 22 4.00 -19.26 0.49
C LYS A 22 2.82 -20.19 0.19
N GLY A 23 2.01 -20.54 1.19
CA GLY A 23 0.84 -21.42 1.05
C GLY A 23 -0.51 -20.70 1.10
N LEU A 24 -0.52 -19.37 1.21
CA LEU A 24 -1.76 -18.59 1.27
C LEU A 24 -2.41 -18.48 -0.11
N ASP A 25 -3.73 -18.29 -0.14
CA ASP A 25 -4.43 -17.88 -1.35
C ASP A 25 -3.84 -16.54 -1.83
N PRO A 26 -3.27 -16.47 -3.04
CA PRO A 26 -2.66 -15.24 -3.54
C PRO A 26 -3.71 -14.17 -3.88
N ILE A 27 -5.00 -14.51 -3.94
CA ILE A 27 -6.07 -13.60 -4.36
C ILE A 27 -6.71 -12.89 -3.16
N ILE A 28 -6.61 -11.56 -3.14
CA ILE A 28 -7.27 -10.70 -2.17
C ILE A 28 -8.63 -10.25 -2.74
N ARG A 29 -9.73 -10.66 -2.08
CA ARG A 29 -11.11 -10.37 -2.51
C ARG A 29 -11.78 -9.22 -1.76
N LYS A 30 -11.06 -8.58 -0.84
CA LYS A 30 -11.57 -7.42 -0.10
C LYS A 30 -11.41 -6.15 -0.94
N PRO A 31 -12.29 -5.15 -0.80
CA PRO A 31 -12.08 -3.84 -1.40
C PRO A 31 -10.68 -3.31 -1.05
N ALA A 32 -9.96 -2.83 -2.04
CA ALA A 32 -8.58 -2.40 -1.89
C ALA A 32 -8.29 -1.20 -2.79
N MET A 33 -7.34 -0.38 -2.36
CA MET A 33 -6.82 0.76 -3.11
C MET A 33 -5.29 0.77 -2.99
N MET A 34 -4.59 0.93 -4.10
CA MET A 34 -3.15 1.13 -4.17
C MET A 34 -2.85 2.57 -4.59
N VAL A 35 -2.10 3.29 -3.77
CA VAL A 35 -1.63 4.65 -4.07
C VAL A 35 -0.12 4.60 -4.25
N MET A 36 0.33 4.97 -5.44
CA MET A 36 1.73 4.95 -5.86
C MET A 36 2.28 6.37 -5.93
N ALA A 37 3.58 6.52 -5.66
CA ALA A 37 4.30 7.76 -5.80
C ALA A 37 5.15 7.76 -7.09
N GLU A 38 5.03 8.79 -7.91
CA GLU A 38 5.66 8.86 -9.23
C GLU A 38 7.19 8.76 -9.20
N LYS A 39 7.82 9.35 -8.18
CA LYS A 39 9.28 9.50 -8.05
C LYS A 39 9.87 8.63 -6.94
N ASP A 40 9.12 7.66 -6.41
CA ASP A 40 9.64 6.73 -5.40
C ASP A 40 10.65 5.76 -6.01
N ALA A 41 11.94 5.99 -5.73
CA ALA A 41 13.02 5.15 -6.21
C ALA A 41 13.12 3.80 -5.47
N ALA A 42 12.58 3.70 -4.24
CA ALA A 42 12.59 2.46 -3.47
C ALA A 42 11.44 1.53 -3.89
N LEU A 43 10.29 2.11 -4.23
CA LEU A 43 9.08 1.40 -4.65
C LEU A 43 8.49 2.02 -5.93
N PRO A 44 9.17 1.89 -7.09
CA PRO A 44 8.71 2.49 -8.33
C PRO A 44 7.34 1.93 -8.76
N PRO A 45 6.48 2.74 -9.42
CA PRO A 45 5.13 2.33 -9.83
C PRO A 45 5.08 1.03 -10.66
N SER A 46 6.15 0.73 -11.41
CA SER A 46 6.27 -0.50 -12.20
C SER A 46 6.17 -1.78 -11.35
N MET A 47 6.56 -1.75 -10.07
CA MET A 47 6.41 -2.88 -9.14
C MET A 47 4.96 -3.26 -8.88
N ALA A 48 4.03 -2.32 -9.04
CA ALA A 48 2.60 -2.54 -8.80
C ALA A 48 1.81 -2.97 -10.06
N SER A 49 2.48 -3.06 -11.22
CA SER A 49 1.85 -3.34 -12.53
C SER A 49 0.99 -4.61 -12.55
N ARG A 50 1.36 -5.63 -11.78
CA ARG A 50 0.67 -6.92 -11.71
C ARG A 50 -0.31 -7.04 -10.54
N VAL A 51 -0.43 -6.02 -9.69
CA VAL A 51 -1.34 -6.05 -8.53
C VAL A 51 -2.81 -6.35 -8.93
N PRO A 52 -3.34 -5.81 -10.05
CA PRO A 52 -4.70 -6.14 -10.48
C PRO A 52 -4.94 -7.63 -10.79
N GLU A 53 -3.89 -8.40 -11.12
CA GLU A 53 -3.99 -9.85 -11.32
C GLU A 53 -4.32 -10.60 -10.01
N PHE A 54 -3.92 -10.04 -8.87
CA PHE A 54 -4.08 -10.66 -7.54
C PHE A 54 -5.20 -10.03 -6.71
N ILE A 55 -5.64 -8.83 -7.06
CA ILE A 55 -6.65 -8.08 -6.30
C ILE A 55 -7.76 -7.61 -7.27
N PRO A 56 -8.76 -8.47 -7.56
CA PRO A 56 -9.85 -8.12 -8.47
C PRO A 56 -10.60 -6.87 -8.00
N GLY A 57 -10.73 -5.89 -8.89
CA GLY A 57 -11.45 -4.64 -8.61
C GLY A 57 -10.66 -3.62 -7.77
N ILE A 58 -9.34 -3.75 -7.66
CA ILE A 58 -8.50 -2.76 -6.98
C ILE A 58 -8.55 -1.39 -7.66
N GLU A 59 -8.65 -0.33 -6.87
CA GLU A 59 -8.47 1.06 -7.32
C GLU A 59 -6.97 1.41 -7.34
N MET A 60 -6.45 1.87 -8.48
CA MET A 60 -5.03 2.23 -8.64
C MET A 60 -4.90 3.74 -8.85
N HIS A 61 -4.09 4.40 -8.02
CA HIS A 61 -3.80 5.83 -8.14
C HIS A 61 -2.31 6.08 -8.21
N LEU A 62 -1.90 6.98 -9.11
CA LEU A 62 -0.55 7.51 -9.18
C LEU A 62 -0.60 8.98 -8.77
N VAL A 63 0.16 9.34 -7.74
CA VAL A 63 0.28 10.72 -7.28
C VAL A 63 1.52 11.33 -7.93
N SER A 64 1.30 12.29 -8.81
CA SER A 64 2.37 12.99 -9.54
C SER A 64 3.26 13.80 -8.60
N ASP A 65 4.51 13.99 -9.00
CA ASP A 65 5.49 14.81 -8.28
C ASP A 65 5.64 14.43 -6.80
N SER A 66 5.58 13.13 -6.50
CA SER A 66 5.69 12.61 -5.13
C SER A 66 6.75 11.52 -5.04
N GLY A 67 7.50 11.54 -3.94
CA GLY A 67 8.50 10.56 -3.57
C GLY A 67 8.01 9.59 -2.50
N HIS A 68 8.96 8.94 -1.82
CA HIS A 68 8.70 7.85 -0.88
C HIS A 68 7.82 8.25 0.30
N TRP A 69 7.86 9.51 0.73
CA TRP A 69 7.12 10.00 1.87
C TRP A 69 5.81 10.65 1.43
N ILE A 70 5.08 10.00 0.52
CA ILE A 70 3.87 10.50 -0.15
C ILE A 70 2.84 11.16 0.78
N LEU A 71 2.63 10.62 1.98
CA LEU A 71 1.69 11.18 2.96
C LEU A 71 2.13 12.55 3.52
N TRP A 72 3.43 12.83 3.51
CA TRP A 72 4.02 14.12 3.89
C TRP A 72 4.17 15.05 2.70
N GLU A 73 4.45 14.50 1.52
CA GLU A 73 4.71 15.28 0.31
C GLU A 73 3.41 15.76 -0.36
N LYS A 74 2.33 14.96 -0.30
CA LYS A 74 1.03 15.26 -0.91
C LYS A 74 -0.13 14.94 0.05
N PRO A 75 -0.16 15.52 1.26
CA PRO A 75 -1.12 15.15 2.31
C PRO A 75 -2.57 15.37 1.88
N GLU A 76 -2.89 16.47 1.19
CA GLU A 76 -4.25 16.78 0.75
C GLU A 76 -4.78 15.74 -0.24
N GLU A 77 -3.94 15.35 -1.20
CA GLU A 77 -4.31 14.37 -2.22
C GLU A 77 -4.49 12.98 -1.61
N CYS A 78 -3.54 12.53 -0.78
CA CYS A 78 -3.67 11.26 -0.06
C CYS A 78 -4.92 11.23 0.84
N ASN A 79 -5.17 12.31 1.59
CA ASN A 79 -6.35 12.41 2.45
C ASN A 79 -7.65 12.38 1.65
N ARG A 80 -7.69 13.01 0.48
CA ARG A 80 -8.86 12.95 -0.43
C ARG A 80 -9.10 11.53 -0.94
N LEU A 81 -8.05 10.84 -1.38
CA LEU A 81 -8.14 9.44 -1.84
C LEU A 81 -8.64 8.53 -0.72
N LEU A 82 -8.05 8.64 0.48
CA LEU A 82 -8.45 7.86 1.65
C LEU A 82 -9.91 8.11 2.04
N LYS A 83 -10.35 9.38 2.15
CA LYS A 83 -11.74 9.72 2.48
C LYS A 83 -12.72 9.17 1.45
N SER A 84 -12.39 9.30 0.16
CA SER A 84 -13.18 8.79 -0.95
C SER A 84 -13.33 7.27 -0.88
N PHE A 85 -12.23 6.55 -0.69
CA PHE A 85 -12.25 5.09 -0.58
C PHE A 85 -13.03 4.62 0.64
N LEU A 86 -12.74 5.18 1.81
CA LEU A 86 -13.37 4.80 3.07
C LEU A 86 -14.88 5.05 3.07
N SER A 87 -15.38 6.13 2.46
CA SER A 87 -16.83 6.37 2.40
C SER A 87 -17.61 5.29 1.61
N ARG A 88 -16.92 4.54 0.74
CA ARG A 88 -17.54 3.44 -0.02
C ARG A 88 -17.43 2.08 0.67
N VAL A 89 -16.38 1.87 1.46
CA VAL A 89 -16.02 0.53 1.96
C VAL A 89 -16.14 0.37 3.48
N ASP A 90 -16.22 1.47 4.23
CA ASP A 90 -16.36 1.43 5.69
C ASP A 90 -17.77 0.93 6.06
N PRO A 91 -17.90 -0.24 6.71
CA PRO A 91 -19.20 -0.78 7.10
C PRO A 91 -19.89 0.04 8.20
N VAL A 92 -19.15 0.87 8.94
CA VAL A 92 -19.69 1.71 10.02
C VAL A 92 -20.20 3.05 9.49
N ASN A 93 -19.60 3.58 8.42
CA ASN A 93 -19.92 4.88 7.82
C ASN A 93 -20.66 4.76 6.48
N LYS A 94 -21.53 3.75 6.31
CA LYS A 94 -22.55 3.80 5.24
C LYS A 94 -23.53 4.94 5.55
N LEU A 95 -23.10 6.18 5.29
CA LEU A 95 -23.94 7.37 5.19
C LEU A 95 -24.75 7.30 3.89
#